data_AF-A0AAD1UB08-F1
#
_entry.id   AF-A0AAD1UB08-F1
#
_cell.length_a   1.000
_cell.length_b   1.000
_cell.length_c   1.000
_cell.angle_alpha   90.00
_cell.angle_beta   90.00
_cell.angle_gamma   90.00
#
_symmetry.space_group_name_H-M   'P 1'
#
loop_
_entity.id
_entity.type
_entity.pdbx_description
1 polymer ?
#
loop_
_entity_poly.entity_id
_entity_poly.type
_entity_poly.pdbx_seq_one_letter_code
_entity_poly.pdbx_strand_id
1 'polypeptide(L)'
;MEIEEEIEPRQSFSLLSEAPKKTITLRPTVLEDDEELFNSEDYQYIKRIISFFTASLVLITTVINFVLTASAYQKAVASQNQINYLFDNWNSHYVVDIQSIQDKYSCPKDYKPMVKRAWPGTVEGCNCTATNFTTPTIMRGECTEKQVKADCKDIQPILKMALQKFHNRLICIKREPIDFLETVRPNSKGRCPGLNQRLCGDPDSDFSYHICVKGNQKCPITDIIVTDDSSTINDGKYTQVELDDNKVLLFSKSADFLPVVQFKLTEGSPCITENEYDITKNRYVYKLIDKSTNEGCITPLNDETLYDKRFRFIDGISEYDLFKDNGILDAMKSNENYKGQEYSRDYTFNLYQKSYIRWKLSCEEVGLTRQAIYTKVQNVEQAWWWQSLFKLFCLYNMLITGFIFGVVDWSKNLYDLIKKPASTHPCLEIWGKITHWIVISVSFCKIFFVYVCVSYIDKYEYSIRILQLNKCSDQLTNDIFGELGSSLMSSRPDNLLTLKLTMLMLAFEAIKYLTPSIVDLRKSQGYVHNFRKKDI
;
A
#
# COMPACT_ATOMS: atom_id res chain seq x y z
N MET A 1 27.90 28.83 9.93
CA MET A 1 26.90 29.91 9.76
C MET A 1 25.92 29.74 10.89
N GLU A 2 26.27 30.28 12.04
CA GLU A 2 25.44 30.31 13.24
C GLU A 2 24.59 31.57 13.17
N ILE A 3 23.27 31.41 13.30
CA ILE A 3 22.33 32.50 13.45
C ILE A 3 21.89 32.42 14.91
N GLU A 4 22.45 33.29 15.74
CA GLU A 4 21.95 33.60 17.07
C GLU A 4 20.69 34.44 16.90
N GLU A 5 19.56 33.96 17.44
CA GLU A 5 18.31 34.69 17.47
C GLU A 5 18.11 35.31 18.86
N GLU A 6 18.07 36.64 18.85
CA GLU A 6 18.03 37.56 19.97
C GLU A 6 16.62 37.55 20.62
N ILE A 7 16.55 37.23 21.91
CA ILE A 7 15.29 37.25 22.68
C ILE A 7 15.15 38.63 23.34
N GLU A 8 14.20 39.44 22.87
CA GLU A 8 13.79 40.69 23.52
C GLU A 8 13.00 40.44 24.83
N PRO A 9 13.24 41.21 25.90
CA PRO A 9 12.45 41.16 27.12
C PRO A 9 11.21 42.07 27.03
N ARG A 10 10.01 41.50 27.26
CA ARG A 10 8.77 42.28 27.37
C ARG A 10 8.74 43.10 28.67
N GLN A 11 8.65 44.41 28.49
CA GLN A 11 8.51 45.43 29.52
C GLN A 11 7.21 45.29 30.34
N SER A 12 7.36 45.42 31.66
CA SER A 12 6.29 45.65 32.62
C SER A 12 5.81 47.10 32.56
N PHE A 13 4.54 47.33 32.20
CA PHE A 13 3.89 48.62 32.34
C PHE A 13 3.09 48.67 33.64
N SER A 14 3.51 49.57 34.53
CA SER A 14 2.73 50.04 35.68
C SER A 14 2.35 51.49 35.39
N LEU A 15 1.05 51.79 35.33
CA LEU A 15 0.56 53.16 35.34
C LEU A 15 -0.75 53.21 36.14
N LEU A 16 -0.62 53.82 37.32
CA LEU A 16 -1.69 54.37 38.14
C LEU A 16 -2.31 55.56 37.42
N SER A 17 -3.64 55.60 37.33
CA SER A 17 -4.38 56.85 37.27
C SER A 17 -5.62 56.75 38.16
N GLU A 18 -5.61 57.52 39.24
CA GLU A 18 -6.76 57.72 40.11
C GLU A 18 -7.88 58.42 39.33
N ALA A 19 -9.08 57.83 39.34
CA ALA A 19 -10.30 58.44 38.84
C ALA A 19 -11.23 58.79 40.02
N PRO A 20 -11.94 59.93 39.98
CA PRO A 20 -12.72 60.43 41.10
C PRO A 20 -13.96 59.56 41.36
N LYS A 21 -14.12 59.11 42.61
CA LYS A 21 -15.35 58.51 43.12
C LYS A 21 -16.49 59.53 43.06
N LYS A 22 -17.31 59.44 42.02
CA LYS A 22 -18.63 60.07 42.00
C LYS A 22 -19.62 59.07 42.58
N THR A 23 -19.97 59.26 43.85
CA THR A 23 -21.02 58.49 44.53
C THR A 23 -22.36 58.83 43.88
N ILE A 24 -22.79 58.01 42.93
CA ILE A 24 -24.17 58.01 42.44
C ILE A 24 -24.97 57.14 43.40
N THR A 25 -25.77 57.77 44.26
CA THR A 25 -26.87 57.12 44.96
C THR A 25 -27.92 56.70 43.94
N LEU A 26 -27.77 55.48 43.40
CA LEU A 26 -28.83 54.80 42.68
C LEU A 26 -29.91 54.40 43.70
N ARG A 27 -31.11 54.95 43.54
CA ARG A 27 -32.31 54.40 44.17
C ARG A 27 -32.42 52.93 43.72
N PRO A 28 -32.63 51.99 44.65
CA PRO A 28 -32.97 50.62 44.28
C PRO A 28 -34.36 50.67 43.64
N THR A 29 -34.41 50.69 42.32
CA THR A 29 -35.61 50.27 41.61
C THR A 29 -35.72 48.78 41.90
N VAL A 30 -36.74 48.43 42.68
CA VAL A 30 -37.12 47.04 42.92
C VAL A 30 -37.50 46.46 41.56
N LEU A 31 -36.58 45.71 40.95
CA LEU A 31 -36.85 44.77 39.87
C LEU A 31 -37.51 43.55 40.53
N GLU A 32 -38.77 43.71 40.91
CA GLU A 32 -39.70 42.59 41.00
C GLU A 32 -40.06 42.22 39.54
N ASP A 33 -40.01 40.93 39.24
CA ASP A 33 -40.48 40.28 38.00
C ASP A 33 -39.48 39.98 36.85
N ASP A 34 -38.16 39.98 37.07
CA ASP A 34 -37.21 39.40 36.09
C ASP A 34 -37.01 37.87 36.25
N GLU A 35 -37.58 37.26 37.30
CA GLU A 35 -37.45 35.81 37.56
C GLU A 35 -38.37 34.95 36.67
N GLU A 36 -39.39 35.54 36.02
CA GLU A 36 -40.23 34.84 35.04
C GLU A 36 -39.60 34.76 33.63
N LEU A 37 -38.59 35.59 33.31
CA LEU A 37 -38.00 35.62 31.97
C LEU A 37 -37.10 34.40 31.66
N PHE A 38 -36.71 33.63 32.68
CA PHE A 38 -35.91 32.40 32.53
C PHE A 38 -36.72 31.11 32.61
N ASN A 39 -38.06 31.19 32.71
CA ASN A 39 -38.95 30.02 32.57
C ASN A 39 -39.36 29.76 31.12
N SER A 40 -38.66 30.37 30.16
CA SER A 40 -39.12 30.53 28.79
C SER A 40 -38.84 29.33 27.90
N GLU A 41 -39.82 29.02 27.05
CA GLU A 41 -39.67 28.12 25.90
C GLU A 41 -38.42 28.42 25.05
N ASP A 42 -37.93 29.67 25.09
CA ASP A 42 -36.69 30.11 24.44
C ASP A 42 -35.44 29.39 24.93
N TYR A 43 -35.31 29.10 26.23
CA TYR A 43 -34.15 28.35 26.75
C TYR A 43 -34.13 26.92 26.20
N GLN A 44 -35.29 26.26 26.14
CA GLN A 44 -35.43 24.92 25.56
C GLN A 44 -35.16 24.95 24.06
N TYR A 45 -35.59 26.00 23.36
CA TYR A 45 -35.33 26.20 21.95
C TYR A 45 -33.82 26.38 21.65
N ILE A 46 -33.13 27.26 22.38
CA ILE A 46 -31.68 27.48 22.27
C ILE A 46 -30.91 26.17 22.53
N LYS A 47 -31.31 25.40 23.55
CA LYS A 47 -30.69 24.11 23.87
C LYS A 47 -30.82 23.10 22.73
N ARG A 48 -31.99 23.02 22.08
CA ARG A 48 -32.21 22.14 20.91
C ARG A 48 -31.35 22.56 19.72
N ILE A 49 -31.24 23.86 19.47
CA ILE A 49 -30.37 24.41 18.42
C ILE A 49 -28.91 24.03 18.67
N ILE A 50 -28.41 24.23 19.90
CA ILE A 50 -27.03 23.88 20.26
C ILE A 50 -26.78 22.38 20.11
N SER A 51 -27.72 21.53 20.55
CA SER A 51 -27.62 20.06 20.39
C SER A 51 -27.53 19.67 18.91
N PHE A 52 -28.39 20.25 18.07
CA PHE A 52 -28.40 20.01 16.62
C PHE A 52 -27.09 20.43 15.94
N PHE A 53 -26.57 21.63 16.25
CA PHE A 53 -25.29 22.09 15.69
C PHE A 53 -24.12 21.22 16.16
N THR A 54 -24.12 20.78 17.42
CA THR A 54 -23.08 19.89 17.96
C THR A 54 -23.11 18.55 17.24
N ALA A 55 -24.30 17.94 17.08
CA ALA A 55 -24.46 16.68 16.35
C ALA A 55 -24.02 16.80 14.88
N SER A 56 -24.38 17.91 14.22
CA SER A 56 -23.98 18.20 12.84
C SER A 56 -22.46 18.35 12.70
N LEU A 57 -21.82 19.06 13.62
CA LEU A 57 -20.36 19.24 13.64
C LEU A 57 -19.63 17.90 13.86
N VAL A 58 -20.13 17.06 14.78
CA VAL A 58 -19.58 15.71 15.00
C VAL A 58 -19.72 14.85 13.74
N LEU A 59 -20.86 14.91 13.05
CA LEU A 59 -21.05 14.19 11.80
C LEU A 59 -20.09 14.65 10.70
N ILE A 60 -19.99 15.97 10.46
CA ILE A 60 -19.11 16.55 9.44
C ILE A 60 -17.65 16.18 9.71
N THR A 61 -17.17 16.36 10.95
CA THR A 61 -15.79 16.00 11.32
C THR A 61 -15.53 14.51 11.20
N THR A 62 -16.52 13.66 11.48
CA THR A 62 -16.42 12.21 11.27
C THR A 62 -16.25 11.87 9.79
N VAL A 63 -17.06 12.47 8.90
CA VAL A 63 -16.96 12.26 7.45
C VAL A 63 -15.60 12.72 6.92
N ILE A 64 -15.13 13.90 7.34
CA ILE A 64 -13.81 14.41 6.94
C ILE A 64 -12.70 13.45 7.38
N ASN A 65 -12.70 13.01 8.65
CA ASN A 65 -11.71 12.06 9.16
C ASN A 65 -11.75 10.73 8.40
N PHE A 66 -12.93 10.25 8.01
CA PHE A 66 -13.09 9.03 7.22
C PHE A 66 -12.48 9.18 5.82
N VAL A 67 -12.75 10.29 5.12
CA VAL A 67 -12.20 10.55 3.78
C VAL A 67 -10.68 10.68 3.83
N LEU A 68 -10.13 11.45 4.76
CA LEU A 68 -8.68 11.58 4.96
C LEU A 68 -8.03 10.23 5.27
N THR A 69 -8.71 9.42 6.10
CA THR A 69 -8.27 8.05 6.41
C THR A 69 -8.23 7.15 5.19
N ALA A 70 -9.32 7.12 4.41
CA ALA A 70 -9.43 6.27 3.23
C ALA A 70 -8.36 6.64 2.20
N SER A 71 -8.12 7.95 1.99
CA SER A 71 -7.06 8.45 1.12
C SER A 71 -5.66 8.04 1.59
N ALA A 72 -5.35 8.24 2.88
CA ALA A 72 -4.07 7.85 3.46
C ALA A 72 -3.85 6.32 3.39
N TYR A 73 -4.90 5.52 3.59
CA TYR A 73 -4.84 4.06 3.47
C TYR A 73 -4.55 3.62 2.05
N GLN A 74 -5.23 4.18 1.05
CA GLN A 74 -4.98 3.86 -0.36
C GLN A 74 -3.51 4.13 -0.76
N LYS A 75 -2.97 5.28 -0.33
CA LYS A 75 -1.55 5.62 -0.55
C LYS A 75 -0.60 4.63 0.13
N ALA A 76 -0.89 4.26 1.38
CA ALA A 76 -0.08 3.29 2.12
C ALA A 76 -0.07 1.91 1.45
N VAL A 77 -1.23 1.42 1.00
CA VAL A 77 -1.33 0.13 0.29
C VAL A 77 -0.55 0.15 -1.03
N ALA A 78 -0.64 1.23 -1.79
CA ALA A 78 0.12 1.38 -3.04
C ALA A 78 1.64 1.33 -2.78
N SER A 79 2.14 2.10 -1.81
CA SER A 79 3.55 2.08 -1.42
C SER A 79 3.99 0.72 -0.86
N GLN A 80 3.12 0.00 -0.15
CA GLN A 80 3.42 -1.34 0.38
C GLN A 80 3.70 -2.34 -0.74
N ASN A 81 2.89 -2.36 -1.80
CA ASN A 81 3.08 -3.29 -2.92
C ASN A 81 4.44 -3.07 -3.61
N GLN A 82 4.87 -1.82 -3.75
CA GLN A 82 6.16 -1.45 -4.34
C GLN A 82 7.35 -1.88 -3.45
N ILE A 83 7.19 -1.80 -2.13
CA ILE A 83 8.19 -2.25 -1.16
C ILE A 83 8.28 -3.77 -1.13
N ASN A 84 7.13 -4.45 -1.10
CA ASN A 84 7.09 -5.91 -1.15
C ASN A 84 7.79 -6.41 -2.40
N TYR A 85 7.60 -5.75 -3.54
CA TYR A 85 8.32 -6.05 -4.76
C TYR A 85 9.87 -5.95 -4.63
N LEU A 86 10.39 -4.97 -3.90
CA LEU A 86 11.82 -4.87 -3.58
C LEU A 86 12.26 -6.05 -2.71
N PHE A 87 11.48 -6.36 -1.67
CA PHE A 87 11.82 -7.42 -0.74
C PHE A 87 11.68 -8.82 -1.33
N ASP A 88 10.74 -9.04 -2.24
CA ASP A 88 10.63 -10.30 -2.98
C ASP A 88 11.87 -10.52 -3.84
N ASN A 89 12.45 -9.45 -4.41
CA ASN A 89 13.74 -9.54 -5.09
C ASN A 89 14.88 -9.86 -4.11
N TRP A 90 14.96 -9.20 -2.95
CA TRP A 90 15.99 -9.49 -1.95
C TRP A 90 15.87 -10.87 -1.31
N ASN A 91 14.65 -11.36 -1.10
CA ASN A 91 14.35 -12.69 -0.57
C ASN A 91 14.45 -13.80 -1.64
N SER A 92 14.62 -13.43 -2.91
CA SER A 92 14.80 -14.41 -3.98
C SER A 92 16.17 -15.07 -3.88
N HIS A 93 16.21 -16.38 -4.05
CA HIS A 93 17.45 -17.16 -4.10
C HIS A 93 18.19 -16.95 -5.40
N TYR A 94 19.52 -16.75 -5.41
CA TYR A 94 20.27 -16.60 -6.66
C TYR A 94 20.44 -17.91 -7.44
N VAL A 95 20.66 -17.79 -8.76
CA VAL A 95 20.91 -18.91 -9.67
C VAL A 95 22.39 -19.29 -9.65
N VAL A 96 22.71 -20.59 -9.59
CA VAL A 96 24.10 -21.11 -9.64
C VAL A 96 24.41 -21.98 -10.84
N ASP A 97 23.38 -22.47 -11.53
CA ASP A 97 23.48 -23.40 -12.63
C ASP A 97 22.27 -23.29 -13.57
N ILE A 98 22.51 -23.54 -14.86
CA ILE A 98 21.49 -23.58 -15.91
C ILE A 98 21.73 -24.84 -16.73
N GLN A 99 20.66 -25.55 -17.05
CA GLN A 99 20.66 -26.73 -17.93
C GLN A 99 19.53 -26.59 -18.96
N SER A 100 19.75 -27.13 -20.16
CA SER A 100 18.76 -27.19 -21.23
C SER A 100 18.44 -28.65 -21.55
N ILE A 101 17.17 -28.94 -21.77
CA ILE A 101 16.67 -30.31 -21.91
C ILE A 101 15.69 -30.38 -23.07
N GLN A 102 15.94 -31.31 -24.00
CA GLN A 102 15.15 -31.46 -25.23
C GLN A 102 13.88 -32.29 -25.01
N ASP A 103 14.03 -33.51 -24.48
CA ASP A 103 12.97 -34.52 -24.58
C ASP A 103 12.21 -34.78 -23.27
N LYS A 104 12.50 -34.02 -22.19
CA LYS A 104 11.84 -34.21 -20.90
C LYS A 104 10.82 -33.11 -20.63
N TYR A 105 9.69 -33.51 -20.09
CA TYR A 105 8.65 -32.61 -19.57
C TYR A 105 8.97 -32.07 -18.17
N SER A 106 10.11 -32.44 -17.57
CA SER A 106 10.46 -32.03 -16.21
C SER A 106 11.94 -31.77 -16.03
N CYS A 107 12.24 -30.84 -15.12
CA CYS A 107 13.60 -30.54 -14.72
C CYS A 107 14.21 -31.66 -13.85
N PRO A 108 15.55 -31.82 -13.84
CA PRO A 108 16.24 -32.76 -12.99
C PRO A 108 16.01 -32.43 -11.51
N LYS A 109 16.37 -33.37 -10.64
CA LYS A 109 16.30 -33.17 -9.20
C LYS A 109 17.05 -31.89 -8.81
N ASP A 110 16.42 -31.08 -7.95
CA ASP A 110 16.90 -29.77 -7.46
C ASP A 110 16.92 -28.62 -8.48
N TYR A 111 16.47 -28.87 -9.71
CA TYR A 111 16.25 -27.83 -10.71
C TYR A 111 14.77 -27.48 -10.82
N LYS A 112 14.49 -26.24 -11.21
CA LYS A 112 13.14 -25.75 -11.50
C LYS A 112 13.12 -25.12 -12.90
N PRO A 113 11.96 -25.09 -13.60
CA PRO A 113 11.85 -24.36 -14.85
C PRO A 113 12.26 -22.89 -14.66
N MET A 114 13.01 -22.35 -15.62
CA MET A 114 13.51 -20.98 -15.58
C MET A 114 12.37 -19.96 -15.56
N VAL A 115 11.38 -20.17 -16.44
CA VAL A 115 10.22 -19.31 -16.61
C VAL A 115 9.00 -19.95 -15.94
N LYS A 116 8.25 -19.13 -15.19
CA LYS A 116 6.98 -19.51 -14.57
C LYS A 116 5.83 -18.70 -15.15
N ARG A 117 5.67 -18.72 -16.47
CA ARG A 117 4.50 -18.14 -17.15
C ARG A 117 3.55 -19.25 -17.57
N ALA A 118 2.28 -18.92 -17.65
CA ALA A 118 1.28 -19.79 -18.21
C ALA A 118 0.43 -19.03 -19.21
N TRP A 119 0.10 -19.69 -20.30
CA TRP A 119 -0.95 -19.27 -21.21
C TRP A 119 -2.31 -19.47 -20.52
N PRO A 120 -3.17 -18.45 -20.46
CA PRO A 120 -4.35 -18.44 -19.58
C PRO A 120 -5.40 -19.48 -19.94
N GLY A 121 -5.36 -20.04 -21.16
CA GLY A 121 -6.39 -20.92 -21.67
C GLY A 121 -7.47 -20.17 -22.45
N THR A 122 -8.54 -20.87 -22.77
CA THR A 122 -9.75 -20.30 -23.36
C THR A 122 -10.97 -20.59 -22.48
N VAL A 123 -11.95 -19.69 -22.55
CA VAL A 123 -13.31 -19.97 -22.06
C VAL A 123 -14.09 -20.78 -23.08
N GLU A 124 -15.21 -21.36 -22.65
CA GLU A 124 -16.19 -21.97 -23.53
C GLU A 124 -16.73 -20.96 -24.56
N GLY A 125 -17.14 -21.46 -25.72
CA GLY A 125 -17.66 -20.62 -26.78
C GLY A 125 -18.64 -21.32 -27.70
N CYS A 126 -19.27 -20.53 -28.56
CA CYS A 126 -20.18 -21.00 -29.59
C CYS A 126 -19.67 -20.55 -30.97
N ASN A 127 -19.48 -21.50 -31.87
CA ASN A 127 -18.99 -21.29 -33.21
C ASN A 127 -20.12 -21.24 -34.23
N CYS A 128 -20.46 -20.06 -34.74
CA CYS A 128 -21.51 -19.88 -35.73
C CYS A 128 -20.98 -19.41 -37.10
N THR A 129 -19.71 -19.64 -37.43
CA THR A 129 -19.13 -19.06 -38.66
C THR A 129 -19.59 -19.73 -39.96
N ALA A 130 -20.04 -20.99 -39.90
CA ALA A 130 -20.51 -21.75 -41.06
C ALA A 130 -22.01 -21.52 -41.39
N THR A 131 -22.68 -20.71 -40.59
CA THR A 131 -24.14 -20.54 -40.63
C THR A 131 -24.54 -19.35 -41.50
N ASN A 132 -25.81 -19.33 -41.95
CA ASN A 132 -26.40 -18.20 -42.68
C ASN A 132 -26.76 -17.00 -41.77
N PHE A 133 -26.20 -16.90 -40.56
CA PHE A 133 -26.41 -15.71 -39.74
C PHE A 133 -25.85 -14.48 -40.44
N THR A 134 -26.50 -13.33 -40.24
CA THR A 134 -26.09 -12.04 -40.80
C THR A 134 -24.66 -11.63 -40.41
N THR A 135 -24.11 -12.20 -39.33
CA THR A 135 -22.72 -12.03 -38.93
C THR A 135 -22.11 -13.35 -38.45
N PRO A 136 -21.41 -14.12 -39.31
CA PRO A 136 -20.70 -15.32 -38.89
C PRO A 136 -19.65 -14.96 -37.84
N THR A 137 -19.82 -15.44 -36.61
CA THR A 137 -18.94 -15.08 -35.49
C THR A 137 -18.78 -16.22 -34.49
N ILE A 138 -17.65 -16.19 -33.79
CA ILE A 138 -17.44 -16.92 -32.53
C ILE A 138 -17.93 -16.02 -31.38
N MET A 139 -18.68 -16.61 -30.45
CA MET A 139 -19.20 -15.97 -29.24
C MET A 139 -18.70 -16.69 -27.99
N ARG A 140 -18.62 -15.97 -26.86
CA ARG A 140 -18.32 -16.56 -25.55
C ARG A 140 -19.57 -17.19 -24.96
N GLY A 141 -19.41 -18.26 -24.20
CA GLY A 141 -20.53 -19.04 -23.65
C GLY A 141 -20.96 -20.18 -24.58
N GLU A 142 -21.67 -21.15 -24.03
CA GLU A 142 -22.26 -22.27 -24.77
C GLU A 142 -23.27 -21.79 -25.84
N CYS A 143 -23.46 -22.60 -26.88
CA CYS A 143 -24.48 -22.40 -27.88
C CYS A 143 -25.87 -22.60 -27.28
N THR A 144 -26.73 -21.61 -27.50
CA THR A 144 -28.16 -21.77 -27.23
C THR A 144 -28.78 -22.81 -28.16
N GLU A 145 -29.89 -23.44 -27.76
CA GLU A 145 -30.59 -24.42 -28.61
C GLU A 145 -30.92 -23.89 -30.02
N LYS A 146 -31.23 -22.59 -30.13
CA LYS A 146 -31.52 -21.95 -31.43
C LYS A 146 -30.28 -21.88 -32.33
N GLN A 147 -29.10 -21.64 -31.74
CA GLN A 147 -27.82 -21.61 -32.44
C GLN A 147 -27.40 -23.01 -32.87
N VAL A 148 -27.55 -24.01 -32.00
CA VAL A 148 -27.30 -25.42 -32.36
C VAL A 148 -28.20 -25.86 -33.51
N LYS A 149 -29.50 -25.51 -33.48
CA LYS A 149 -30.44 -25.76 -34.60
C LYS A 149 -30.05 -25.03 -35.90
N ALA A 150 -29.26 -23.97 -35.81
CA ALA A 150 -28.74 -23.22 -36.95
C ALA A 150 -27.34 -23.71 -37.38
N ASP A 151 -26.89 -24.89 -36.93
CA ASP A 151 -25.59 -25.50 -37.22
C ASP A 151 -24.39 -24.79 -36.57
N CYS A 152 -24.61 -24.10 -35.45
CA CYS A 152 -23.50 -23.68 -34.60
C CYS A 152 -22.99 -24.86 -33.76
N LYS A 153 -21.68 -24.87 -33.50
CA LYS A 153 -21.02 -25.90 -32.68
C LYS A 153 -20.48 -25.30 -31.38
N ASP A 154 -20.65 -26.01 -30.27
CA ASP A 154 -19.98 -25.67 -29.01
C ASP A 154 -18.47 -25.83 -29.14
N ILE A 155 -17.74 -24.89 -28.54
CA ILE A 155 -16.29 -24.90 -28.39
C ILE A 155 -15.98 -25.15 -26.92
N GLN A 156 -15.29 -26.25 -26.66
CA GLN A 156 -14.84 -26.60 -25.32
C GLN A 156 -13.70 -25.67 -24.85
N PRO A 157 -13.65 -25.30 -23.57
CA PRO A 157 -12.56 -24.50 -23.03
C PRO A 157 -11.25 -25.30 -23.05
N ILE A 158 -10.15 -24.64 -23.42
CA ILE A 158 -8.81 -25.18 -23.29
C ILE A 158 -8.24 -24.70 -21.96
N LEU A 159 -7.82 -25.63 -21.11
CA LEU A 159 -7.27 -25.31 -19.80
C LEU A 159 -5.97 -24.51 -19.90
N LYS A 160 -5.66 -23.79 -18.82
CA LYS A 160 -4.40 -23.06 -18.64
C LYS A 160 -3.19 -23.99 -18.85
N MET A 161 -2.24 -23.58 -19.68
CA MET A 161 -1.03 -24.35 -20.02
C MET A 161 0.23 -23.60 -19.61
N ALA A 162 1.24 -24.30 -19.06
CA ALA A 162 2.49 -23.66 -18.68
C ALA A 162 3.38 -23.40 -19.91
N LEU A 163 3.99 -22.22 -19.97
CA LEU A 163 4.98 -21.83 -20.99
C LEU A 163 6.38 -22.15 -20.43
N GLN A 164 6.79 -23.41 -20.55
CA GLN A 164 8.03 -23.93 -19.96
C GLN A 164 9.15 -24.13 -20.97
N LYS A 165 8.79 -24.40 -22.24
CA LYS A 165 9.75 -24.55 -23.33
C LYS A 165 10.01 -23.20 -23.99
N PHE A 166 11.27 -22.95 -24.33
CA PHE A 166 11.76 -21.77 -25.03
C PHE A 166 12.78 -22.25 -26.06
N HIS A 167 12.54 -21.96 -27.34
CA HIS A 167 13.28 -22.53 -28.48
C HIS A 167 13.35 -24.06 -28.44
N ASN A 168 12.19 -24.69 -28.27
CA ASN A 168 12.00 -26.15 -28.22
C ASN A 168 12.80 -26.89 -27.12
N ARG A 169 13.37 -26.17 -26.14
CA ARG A 169 14.03 -26.77 -24.97
C ARG A 169 13.39 -26.31 -23.67
N LEU A 170 13.36 -27.21 -22.68
CA LEU A 170 13.04 -26.88 -21.30
C LEU A 170 14.30 -26.36 -20.60
N ILE A 171 14.33 -25.07 -20.29
CA ILE A 171 15.44 -24.46 -19.55
C ILE A 171 15.20 -24.60 -18.05
N CYS A 172 16.14 -25.23 -17.38
CA CYS A 172 16.08 -25.58 -15.97
C CYS A 172 17.18 -24.84 -15.20
N ILE A 173 16.83 -24.20 -14.09
CA ILE A 173 17.76 -23.46 -13.23
C ILE A 173 17.89 -24.12 -11.86
N LYS A 174 19.10 -24.09 -11.32
CA LYS A 174 19.37 -24.45 -9.92
C LYS A 174 19.63 -23.20 -9.11
N ARG A 175 19.00 -23.11 -7.94
CA ARG A 175 19.16 -22.01 -6.99
C ARG A 175 19.75 -22.52 -5.69
N GLU A 176 20.61 -21.74 -5.06
CA GLU A 176 21.05 -21.99 -3.69
C GLU A 176 20.04 -21.40 -2.71
N PRO A 177 19.74 -22.04 -1.56
CA PRO A 177 18.76 -21.55 -0.59
C PRO A 177 19.34 -20.42 0.28
N ILE A 178 19.92 -19.41 -0.36
CA ILE A 178 20.50 -18.23 0.27
C ILE A 178 19.96 -17.03 -0.50
N ASP A 179 19.33 -16.11 0.23
CA ASP A 179 18.80 -14.88 -0.32
C ASP A 179 19.80 -13.72 -0.18
N PHE A 180 19.42 -12.53 -0.63
CA PHE A 180 20.29 -11.37 -0.56
C PHE A 180 20.56 -10.94 0.88
N LEU A 181 19.56 -11.00 1.76
CA LEU A 181 19.65 -10.57 3.14
C LEU A 181 20.70 -11.39 3.92
N GLU A 182 20.75 -12.69 3.64
CA GLU A 182 21.72 -13.64 4.22
C GLU A 182 23.07 -13.67 3.49
N THR A 183 23.12 -13.16 2.26
CA THR A 183 24.35 -13.15 1.45
C THR A 183 25.41 -12.26 2.09
N VAL A 184 26.57 -12.86 2.37
CA VAL A 184 27.75 -12.15 2.89
C VAL A 184 28.38 -11.30 1.78
N ARG A 185 28.74 -10.07 2.13
CA ARG A 185 29.33 -9.09 1.20
C ARG A 185 30.80 -8.86 1.54
N PRO A 186 31.64 -8.55 0.53
CA PRO A 186 32.99 -8.10 0.82
C PRO A 186 32.96 -6.71 1.48
N ASN A 187 34.03 -6.37 2.17
CA ASN A 187 34.27 -4.98 2.59
C ASN A 187 34.68 -4.09 1.40
N SER A 188 34.84 -2.79 1.63
CA SER A 188 35.33 -1.82 0.64
C SER A 188 36.72 -2.13 0.06
N LYS A 189 37.47 -3.08 0.64
CA LYS A 189 38.76 -3.57 0.13
C LYS A 189 38.64 -4.90 -0.63
N GLY A 190 37.43 -5.35 -0.94
CA GLY A 190 37.19 -6.60 -1.68
C GLY A 190 37.45 -7.87 -0.87
N ARG A 191 37.61 -7.79 0.46
CA ARG A 191 37.88 -8.96 1.31
C ARG A 191 36.61 -9.50 1.92
N CYS A 192 36.42 -10.81 1.81
CA CYS A 192 35.35 -11.53 2.50
C CYS A 192 35.65 -11.62 4.01
N PRO A 193 34.64 -11.43 4.88
CA PRO A 193 34.85 -11.43 6.33
C PRO A 193 35.12 -12.83 6.91
N GLY A 194 34.67 -13.91 6.27
CA GLY A 194 34.86 -15.29 6.75
C GLY A 194 36.13 -15.97 6.24
N LEU A 195 36.81 -16.76 7.09
CA LEU A 195 38.07 -17.45 6.80
C LEU A 195 38.01 -18.44 5.61
N ASN A 196 36.85 -19.06 5.38
CA ASN A 196 36.63 -20.04 4.30
C ASN A 196 35.68 -19.50 3.23
N GLN A 197 35.69 -18.18 3.03
CA GLN A 197 34.89 -17.53 2.00
C GLN A 197 35.76 -17.05 0.84
N ARG A 198 35.21 -17.11 -0.36
CA ARG A 198 35.84 -16.61 -1.58
C ARG A 198 34.93 -15.60 -2.26
N LEU A 199 35.56 -14.66 -2.94
CA LEU A 199 34.90 -13.61 -3.70
C LEU A 199 34.34 -14.18 -5.01
N CYS A 200 33.11 -13.79 -5.36
CA CYS A 200 32.46 -14.06 -6.65
C CYS A 200 32.05 -12.73 -7.29
N GLY A 201 32.20 -12.62 -8.62
CA GLY A 201 32.01 -11.41 -9.40
C GLY A 201 33.20 -11.16 -10.32
N ASP A 202 33.09 -10.14 -11.17
CA ASP A 202 34.21 -9.69 -12.02
C ASP A 202 35.28 -8.99 -11.16
N PRO A 203 36.52 -9.49 -11.05
CA PRO A 203 37.56 -8.90 -10.21
C PRO A 203 37.87 -7.43 -10.50
N ASP A 204 37.57 -6.96 -11.72
CA ASP A 204 37.82 -5.57 -12.14
C ASP A 204 36.62 -4.63 -11.86
N SER A 205 35.50 -5.18 -11.38
CA SER A 205 34.28 -4.42 -11.08
C SER A 205 34.25 -3.80 -9.68
N ASP A 206 33.29 -2.88 -9.47
CA ASP A 206 33.00 -2.32 -8.15
C ASP A 206 32.61 -3.44 -7.16
N PHE A 207 33.20 -3.44 -5.95
CA PHE A 207 32.94 -4.46 -4.93
C PHE A 207 31.47 -4.56 -4.49
N SER A 208 30.65 -3.55 -4.78
CA SER A 208 29.20 -3.62 -4.60
C SER A 208 28.46 -4.51 -5.60
N TYR A 209 29.14 -5.09 -6.59
CA TYR A 209 28.61 -6.17 -7.44
C TYR A 209 29.04 -7.57 -6.99
N HIS A 210 29.92 -7.64 -6.00
CA HIS A 210 30.50 -8.90 -5.55
C HIS A 210 29.74 -9.51 -4.37
N ILE A 211 29.83 -10.84 -4.24
CA ILE A 211 29.35 -11.56 -3.07
C ILE A 211 30.40 -12.54 -2.56
N CYS A 212 30.32 -12.88 -1.28
CA CYS A 212 31.20 -13.84 -0.63
C CYS A 212 30.45 -15.16 -0.43
N VAL A 213 30.97 -16.23 -1.04
CA VAL A 213 30.41 -17.58 -0.90
C VAL A 213 31.37 -18.48 -0.12
N LYS A 214 30.86 -19.51 0.57
CA LYS A 214 31.73 -20.49 1.23
C LYS A 214 32.54 -21.27 0.19
N GLY A 215 33.73 -21.76 0.56
CA GLY A 215 34.68 -22.37 -0.38
C GLY A 215 34.11 -23.51 -1.24
N ASN A 216 33.21 -24.32 -0.70
CA ASN A 216 32.54 -25.41 -1.40
C ASN A 216 31.29 -24.99 -2.19
N GLN A 217 30.80 -23.76 -2.03
CA GLN A 217 29.62 -23.28 -2.75
C GLN A 217 30.00 -22.78 -4.15
N LYS A 218 29.10 -23.00 -5.12
CA LYS A 218 29.25 -22.47 -6.47
C LYS A 218 29.04 -20.95 -6.46
N CYS A 219 29.79 -20.22 -7.29
CA CYS A 219 29.48 -18.81 -7.51
C CYS A 219 28.13 -18.69 -8.23
N PRO A 220 27.35 -17.65 -7.90
CA PRO A 220 26.13 -17.32 -8.62
C PRO A 220 26.42 -16.93 -10.06
N ILE A 221 25.42 -17.10 -10.91
CA ILE A 221 25.37 -16.54 -12.26
C ILE A 221 25.03 -15.06 -12.14
N THR A 222 25.82 -14.22 -12.79
CA THR A 222 25.70 -12.75 -12.80
C THR A 222 25.20 -12.24 -14.15
N ASP A 223 25.39 -13.01 -15.22
CA ASP A 223 24.98 -12.61 -16.56
C ASP A 223 24.57 -13.80 -17.43
N ILE A 224 23.62 -13.56 -18.33
CA ILE A 224 23.06 -14.54 -19.27
C ILE A 224 22.79 -13.80 -20.58
N ILE A 225 23.28 -14.38 -21.67
CA ILE A 225 23.09 -13.88 -23.03
C ILE A 225 22.77 -15.06 -23.94
N VAL A 226 22.09 -14.80 -25.05
CA VAL A 226 21.87 -15.78 -26.11
C VAL A 226 22.51 -15.26 -27.39
N THR A 227 23.15 -16.16 -28.12
CA THR A 227 23.78 -15.84 -29.41
C THR A 227 23.55 -16.96 -30.41
N ASP A 228 23.52 -16.61 -31.69
CA ASP A 228 23.44 -17.56 -32.79
C ASP A 228 24.81 -18.20 -33.11
N ASP A 229 25.90 -17.62 -32.60
CA ASP A 229 27.27 -18.07 -32.90
C ASP A 229 28.05 -18.38 -31.63
N SER A 230 28.16 -19.67 -31.33
CA SER A 230 28.96 -20.19 -30.22
C SER A 230 30.45 -19.89 -30.30
N SER A 231 30.98 -19.62 -31.51
CA SER A 231 32.40 -19.37 -31.71
C SER A 231 32.84 -17.97 -31.28
N THR A 232 31.89 -17.03 -31.18
CA THR A 232 32.17 -15.61 -30.92
C THR A 232 32.62 -15.30 -29.49
N ILE A 233 32.37 -16.19 -28.51
CA ILE A 233 32.60 -15.91 -27.09
C ILE A 233 33.44 -17.03 -26.48
N ASN A 234 34.73 -17.04 -26.82
CA ASN A 234 35.71 -18.01 -26.33
C ASN A 234 36.72 -17.35 -25.36
N ASP A 235 36.25 -16.43 -24.52
CA ASP A 235 37.07 -15.72 -23.53
C ASP A 235 37.25 -16.51 -22.21
N GLY A 236 36.62 -17.68 -22.09
CA GLY A 236 36.62 -18.51 -20.89
C GLY A 236 35.77 -17.96 -19.73
N LYS A 237 35.06 -16.84 -19.92
CA LYS A 237 34.20 -16.23 -18.88
C LYS A 237 32.79 -16.80 -18.87
N TYR A 238 32.34 -17.38 -19.98
CA TYR A 238 30.98 -17.91 -20.14
C TYR A 238 30.98 -19.45 -20.20
N THR A 239 29.96 -20.04 -19.59
CA THR A 239 29.59 -21.45 -19.76
C THR A 239 28.46 -21.54 -20.77
N GLN A 240 28.56 -22.48 -21.70
CA GLN A 240 27.61 -22.66 -22.79
C GLN A 240 26.61 -23.77 -22.51
N VAL A 241 25.36 -23.53 -22.92
CA VAL A 241 24.26 -24.49 -22.93
C VAL A 241 23.54 -24.37 -24.27
N GLU A 242 23.33 -25.49 -24.95
CA GLU A 242 22.59 -25.54 -26.21
C GLU A 242 21.12 -25.14 -26.00
N LEU A 243 20.62 -24.20 -26.81
CA LEU A 243 19.25 -23.71 -26.71
C LEU A 243 18.40 -24.20 -27.87
N ASP A 244 18.92 -24.23 -29.09
CA ASP A 244 18.38 -24.98 -30.22
C ASP A 244 19.52 -25.31 -31.22
N ASP A 245 19.19 -25.71 -32.44
CA ASP A 245 20.18 -26.07 -33.48
C ASP A 245 21.06 -24.87 -33.91
N ASN A 246 20.60 -23.63 -33.71
CA ASN A 246 21.25 -22.40 -34.14
C ASN A 246 21.59 -21.44 -33.00
N LYS A 247 21.05 -21.63 -31.79
CA LYS A 247 21.18 -20.73 -30.65
C LYS A 247 21.83 -21.42 -29.47
N VAL A 248 22.66 -20.66 -28.78
CA VAL A 248 23.30 -21.09 -27.55
C VAL A 248 23.08 -20.06 -26.45
N LEU A 249 22.75 -20.55 -25.26
CA LEU A 249 22.67 -19.76 -24.04
C LEU A 249 24.03 -19.77 -23.37
N LEU A 250 24.59 -18.59 -23.15
CA LEU A 250 25.84 -18.38 -22.46
C LEU A 250 25.55 -17.72 -21.12
N PHE A 251 26.17 -18.21 -20.05
CA PHE A 251 26.06 -17.58 -18.74
C PHE A 251 27.42 -17.41 -18.06
N SER A 252 27.59 -16.30 -17.35
CA SER A 252 28.82 -15.96 -16.63
C SER A 252 28.58 -15.85 -15.13
N LYS A 253 29.65 -16.11 -14.37
CA LYS A 253 29.73 -15.94 -12.91
C LYS A 253 30.68 -14.80 -12.52
N SER A 254 31.20 -14.08 -13.51
CA SER A 254 32.28 -13.09 -13.38
C SER A 254 31.99 -11.85 -14.25
N ALA A 255 30.74 -11.41 -14.29
CA ALA A 255 30.33 -10.17 -14.96
C ALA A 255 30.10 -9.06 -13.91
N ASP A 256 30.13 -7.79 -14.36
CA ASP A 256 29.88 -6.59 -13.53
C ASP A 256 28.39 -6.41 -13.19
N PHE A 257 27.78 -7.45 -12.64
CA PHE A 257 26.38 -7.48 -12.24
C PHE A 257 26.20 -8.30 -10.97
N LEU A 258 25.15 -7.96 -10.22
CA LEU A 258 24.74 -8.78 -9.10
C LEU A 258 24.17 -10.13 -9.58
N PRO A 259 24.11 -11.13 -8.68
CA PRO A 259 23.51 -12.42 -8.97
C PRO A 259 22.11 -12.33 -9.59
N VAL A 260 21.86 -13.13 -10.63
CA VAL A 260 20.56 -13.26 -11.30
C VAL A 260 19.59 -13.99 -10.37
N VAL A 261 18.42 -13.38 -10.15
CA VAL A 261 17.41 -13.88 -9.22
C VAL A 261 16.02 -14.02 -9.82
N GLN A 262 15.71 -13.35 -10.92
CA GLN A 262 14.38 -13.41 -11.51
C GLN A 262 14.45 -13.49 -13.03
N PHE A 263 13.47 -14.18 -13.61
CA PHE A 263 13.24 -14.26 -15.05
C PHE A 263 11.80 -13.88 -15.33
N LYS A 264 11.57 -13.09 -16.39
CA LYS A 264 10.21 -12.71 -16.83
C LYS A 264 10.12 -12.89 -18.34
N LEU A 265 9.10 -13.61 -18.79
CA LEU A 265 8.76 -13.77 -20.20
C LEU A 265 7.55 -12.86 -20.48
N THR A 266 7.65 -11.92 -21.41
CA THR A 266 6.57 -10.97 -21.72
C THR A 266 6.66 -10.44 -23.14
N GLU A 267 5.56 -10.00 -23.74
CA GLU A 267 5.58 -9.47 -25.12
C GLU A 267 6.33 -8.14 -25.20
N GLY A 268 6.03 -7.20 -24.30
CA GLY A 268 6.71 -5.90 -24.23
C GLY A 268 7.85 -5.85 -23.21
N SER A 269 7.90 -4.77 -22.44
CA SER A 269 8.84 -4.60 -21.32
C SER A 269 8.24 -5.11 -20.00
N PRO A 270 9.03 -5.65 -19.05
CA PRO A 270 8.53 -6.04 -17.74
C PRO A 270 7.88 -4.87 -16.97
N CYS A 271 6.61 -5.01 -16.59
CA CYS A 271 5.95 -4.07 -15.67
C CYS A 271 6.61 -4.11 -14.29
N ILE A 272 6.54 -3.00 -13.55
CA ILE A 272 6.96 -2.92 -12.15
C ILE A 272 6.10 -3.84 -11.27
N THR A 273 4.78 -3.83 -11.48
CA THR A 273 3.87 -4.75 -10.80
C THR A 273 4.04 -6.17 -11.36
N GLU A 274 4.27 -7.15 -10.48
CA GLU A 274 4.59 -8.52 -10.89
C GLU A 274 3.49 -9.16 -11.73
N ASN A 275 2.23 -8.93 -11.35
CA ASN A 275 1.04 -9.49 -11.98
C ASN A 275 0.59 -8.77 -13.26
N GLU A 276 1.28 -7.69 -13.64
CA GLU A 276 1.01 -6.96 -14.87
C GLU A 276 1.98 -7.39 -15.98
N TYR A 277 1.47 -7.37 -17.21
CA TYR A 277 2.20 -7.77 -18.40
C TYR A 277 2.03 -6.72 -19.47
N ASP A 278 3.16 -6.25 -20.02
CA ASP A 278 3.13 -5.39 -21.18
C ASP A 278 2.81 -6.21 -22.41
N ILE A 279 1.82 -5.71 -23.15
CA ILE A 279 1.18 -6.39 -24.25
C ILE A 279 1.17 -5.45 -25.45
N THR A 280 1.41 -6.02 -26.63
CA THR A 280 1.42 -5.24 -27.87
C THR A 280 0.09 -4.49 -28.06
N LYS A 281 0.16 -3.16 -28.23
CA LYS A 281 -1.03 -2.32 -28.47
C LYS A 281 -1.75 -2.77 -29.73
N ASN A 282 -3.08 -2.81 -29.68
CA ASN A 282 -3.94 -3.24 -30.78
C ASN A 282 -3.68 -4.69 -31.27
N ARG A 283 -3.09 -5.55 -30.43
CA ARG A 283 -2.93 -6.97 -30.79
C ARG A 283 -4.29 -7.60 -31.10
N TYR A 284 -4.29 -8.53 -32.04
CA TYR A 284 -5.40 -9.43 -32.22
C TYR A 284 -5.44 -10.42 -31.05
N VAL A 285 -6.51 -10.35 -30.25
CA VAL A 285 -6.76 -11.32 -29.18
C VAL A 285 -7.86 -12.27 -29.64
N TYR A 286 -7.55 -13.57 -29.69
CA TYR A 286 -8.57 -14.58 -29.98
C TYR A 286 -9.75 -14.44 -29.01
N LYS A 287 -10.99 -14.41 -29.54
CA LYS A 287 -12.18 -14.00 -28.79
C LYS A 287 -12.41 -14.81 -27.50
N LEU A 288 -12.04 -16.08 -27.51
CA LEU A 288 -12.22 -16.99 -26.38
C LEU A 288 -11.03 -17.03 -25.41
N ILE A 289 -9.93 -16.32 -25.65
CA ILE A 289 -8.86 -16.20 -24.65
C ILE A 289 -9.43 -15.61 -23.36
N ASP A 290 -9.12 -16.24 -22.22
CA ASP A 290 -9.45 -15.66 -20.93
C ASP A 290 -8.67 -14.36 -20.74
N LYS A 291 -9.42 -13.26 -20.59
CA LYS A 291 -8.90 -11.88 -20.60
C LYS A 291 -8.35 -11.43 -19.24
N SER A 292 -8.40 -12.28 -18.22
CA SER A 292 -8.00 -11.98 -16.84
C SER A 292 -6.56 -11.44 -16.66
N THR A 293 -5.76 -11.34 -17.72
CA THR A 293 -4.33 -10.97 -17.69
C THR A 293 -3.90 -9.86 -18.68
N ASN A 294 -4.84 -9.19 -19.37
CA ASN A 294 -4.53 -8.46 -20.62
C ASN A 294 -4.64 -6.91 -20.62
N GLU A 295 -4.57 -6.24 -19.47
CA GLU A 295 -4.76 -4.77 -19.42
C GLU A 295 -3.48 -3.94 -19.64
N GLY A 296 -2.33 -4.58 -19.88
CA GLY A 296 -1.04 -3.89 -19.99
C GLY A 296 -0.44 -3.60 -18.61
N CYS A 297 0.59 -2.73 -18.58
CA CYS A 297 1.03 -2.13 -17.32
C CYS A 297 0.11 -0.94 -16.99
N ILE A 298 -0.63 -1.02 -15.89
CA ILE A 298 -1.64 -0.03 -15.49
C ILE A 298 -1.31 0.66 -14.18
N THR A 299 -0.47 0.05 -13.34
CA THR A 299 -0.09 0.62 -12.04
C THR A 299 1.24 1.36 -12.19
N PRO A 300 1.24 2.70 -12.24
CA PRO A 300 2.48 3.44 -12.34
C PRO A 300 3.18 3.50 -10.98
N LEU A 301 4.50 3.47 -11.02
CA LEU A 301 5.37 3.91 -9.94
C LEU A 301 5.59 5.41 -10.10
N ASN A 302 5.07 6.17 -9.15
CA ASN A 302 4.83 7.61 -9.29
C ASN A 302 3.96 7.93 -10.52
N ASP A 303 3.83 9.20 -10.92
CA ASP A 303 2.96 9.60 -12.03
C ASP A 303 3.47 9.19 -13.43
N GLU A 304 4.60 8.46 -13.54
CA GLU A 304 5.30 8.29 -14.83
C GLU A 304 5.86 6.88 -15.13
N THR A 305 6.28 6.08 -14.14
CA THR A 305 7.08 4.86 -14.45
C THR A 305 6.23 3.60 -14.44
N LEU A 306 5.97 3.00 -15.60
CA LEU A 306 5.20 1.75 -15.71
C LEU A 306 6.09 0.48 -15.79
N TYR A 307 7.36 0.64 -16.21
CA TYR A 307 8.25 -0.45 -16.57
C TYR A 307 9.48 -0.54 -15.67
N ASP A 308 9.88 -1.75 -15.29
CA ASP A 308 11.09 -1.97 -14.49
C ASP A 308 12.32 -2.12 -15.40
N LYS A 309 13.07 -1.01 -15.53
CA LYS A 309 14.31 -0.92 -16.33
C LYS A 309 15.47 -1.78 -15.80
N ARG A 310 15.34 -2.42 -14.63
CA ARG A 310 16.37 -3.32 -14.08
C ARG A 310 16.33 -4.70 -14.72
N PHE A 311 15.26 -5.02 -15.44
CA PHE A 311 15.25 -6.19 -16.29
C PHE A 311 16.13 -5.97 -17.52
N ARG A 312 16.97 -6.95 -17.81
CA ARG A 312 17.82 -6.99 -19.01
C ARG A 312 17.28 -8.02 -19.97
N PHE A 313 17.14 -7.62 -21.22
CA PHE A 313 16.74 -8.50 -22.31
C PHE A 313 17.78 -9.61 -22.49
N ILE A 314 17.30 -10.84 -22.70
CA ILE A 314 18.14 -12.02 -22.99
C ILE A 314 17.95 -12.42 -24.45
N ASP A 315 16.72 -12.75 -24.84
CA ASP A 315 16.36 -13.18 -26.19
C ASP A 315 14.85 -13.04 -26.44
N GLY A 316 14.45 -13.11 -27.72
CA GLY A 316 13.07 -13.10 -28.17
C GLY A 316 12.69 -14.36 -28.95
N ILE A 317 11.42 -14.74 -28.86
CA ILE A 317 10.81 -15.83 -29.64
C ILE A 317 9.45 -15.38 -30.15
N SER A 318 9.05 -15.79 -31.37
CA SER A 318 7.70 -15.49 -31.86
C SER A 318 6.64 -16.16 -30.97
N GLU A 319 5.45 -15.55 -30.82
CA GLU A 319 4.34 -16.19 -30.13
C GLU A 319 3.99 -17.53 -30.78
N TYR A 320 4.07 -17.60 -32.12
CA TYR A 320 3.84 -18.81 -32.88
C TYR A 320 4.78 -19.95 -32.44
N ASP A 321 6.10 -19.70 -32.43
CA ASP A 321 7.08 -20.73 -32.06
C ASP A 321 6.98 -21.10 -30.58
N LEU A 322 6.78 -20.10 -29.71
CA LEU A 322 6.56 -20.35 -28.29
C LEU A 322 5.32 -21.22 -28.03
N PHE A 323 4.21 -20.95 -28.71
CA PHE A 323 2.98 -21.73 -28.55
C PHE A 323 3.09 -23.10 -29.20
N LYS A 324 3.85 -23.22 -30.30
CA LYS A 324 4.18 -24.51 -30.92
C LYS A 324 4.98 -25.37 -29.96
N ASP A 325 6.06 -24.83 -29.40
CA ASP A 325 6.97 -25.53 -28.50
C ASP A 325 6.24 -26.06 -27.25
N ASN A 326 5.25 -25.31 -26.77
CA ASN A 326 4.47 -25.64 -25.58
C ASN A 326 3.15 -26.39 -25.90
N GLY A 327 2.93 -26.85 -27.13
CA GLY A 327 1.76 -27.64 -27.53
C GLY A 327 0.43 -26.88 -27.52
N ILE A 328 0.46 -25.55 -27.37
CA ILE A 328 -0.73 -24.70 -27.36
C ILE A 328 -1.34 -24.63 -28.77
N LEU A 329 -0.52 -24.55 -29.82
CA LEU A 329 -1.06 -24.55 -31.19
C LEU A 329 -1.80 -25.85 -31.52
N ASP A 330 -1.32 -27.00 -31.03
CA ASP A 330 -1.99 -28.28 -31.25
C ASP A 330 -3.31 -28.36 -30.46
N ALA A 331 -3.34 -27.84 -29.24
CA ALA A 331 -4.57 -27.68 -28.48
C ALA A 331 -5.55 -26.73 -29.17
N MET A 332 -5.07 -25.66 -29.82
CA MET A 332 -5.90 -24.69 -30.52
C MET A 332 -6.41 -25.18 -31.88
N LYS A 333 -5.71 -26.14 -32.53
CA LYS A 333 -6.16 -26.74 -33.80
C LYS A 333 -7.47 -27.50 -33.68
N SER A 334 -7.86 -27.95 -32.49
CA SER A 334 -9.18 -28.56 -32.27
C SER A 334 -10.32 -27.55 -32.51
N ASN A 335 -10.03 -26.25 -32.50
CA ASN A 335 -10.99 -25.20 -32.81
C ASN A 335 -10.87 -24.87 -34.31
N GLU A 336 -11.78 -25.42 -35.13
CA GLU A 336 -11.80 -25.35 -36.62
C GLU A 336 -11.63 -23.92 -37.22
N ASN A 337 -11.73 -22.86 -36.42
CA ASN A 337 -11.66 -21.45 -36.85
C ASN A 337 -10.54 -20.64 -36.22
N TYR A 338 -9.54 -21.27 -35.60
CA TYR A 338 -8.39 -20.53 -35.10
C TYR A 338 -7.51 -20.03 -36.26
N LYS A 339 -7.79 -18.81 -36.73
CA LYS A 339 -6.94 -18.05 -37.68
C LYS A 339 -5.70 -17.44 -37.02
N GLY A 340 -5.53 -17.61 -35.70
CA GLY A 340 -4.43 -16.97 -34.98
C GLY A 340 -3.04 -17.44 -35.40
N GLN A 341 -2.91 -18.53 -36.16
CA GLN A 341 -1.63 -18.93 -36.75
C GLN A 341 -1.00 -17.85 -37.64
N GLU A 342 -1.81 -17.03 -38.31
CA GLU A 342 -1.32 -15.92 -39.14
C GLU A 342 -0.81 -14.77 -38.26
N TYR A 343 -1.54 -14.40 -37.22
CA TYR A 343 -1.21 -13.25 -36.35
C TYR A 343 -0.15 -13.55 -35.28
N SER A 344 -0.03 -14.79 -34.82
CA SER A 344 0.96 -15.17 -33.80
C SER A 344 2.41 -15.02 -34.27
N ARG A 345 2.65 -14.80 -35.57
CA ARG A 345 3.99 -14.50 -36.11
C ARG A 345 4.38 -13.03 -35.95
N ASP A 346 3.40 -12.14 -35.80
CA ASP A 346 3.63 -10.69 -35.66
C ASP A 346 3.97 -10.29 -34.21
N TYR A 347 3.75 -11.19 -33.25
CA TYR A 347 4.00 -10.95 -31.83
C TYR A 347 5.25 -11.70 -31.38
N THR A 348 6.09 -11.02 -30.61
CA THR A 348 7.32 -11.59 -30.04
C THR A 348 7.21 -11.60 -28.52
N PHE A 349 7.53 -12.73 -27.90
CA PHE A 349 7.74 -12.85 -26.47
C PHE A 349 9.23 -12.72 -26.16
N ASN A 350 9.54 -11.78 -25.28
CA ASN A 350 10.87 -11.43 -24.84
C ASN A 350 11.15 -12.04 -23.47
N LEU A 351 12.27 -12.73 -23.34
CA LEU A 351 12.80 -13.25 -22.10
C LEU A 351 13.75 -12.22 -21.48
N TYR A 352 13.50 -11.88 -20.22
CA TYR A 352 14.33 -10.97 -19.44
C TYR A 352 14.88 -11.64 -18.18
N GLN A 353 16.05 -11.19 -17.75
CA GLN A 353 16.61 -11.48 -16.44
C GLN A 353 16.63 -10.24 -15.55
N LYS A 354 16.58 -10.43 -14.24
CA LYS A 354 16.83 -9.39 -13.25
C LYS A 354 17.74 -9.90 -12.15
N SER A 355 18.76 -9.11 -11.85
CA SER A 355 19.70 -9.34 -10.76
C SER A 355 19.15 -8.84 -9.43
N TYR A 356 19.84 -9.11 -8.33
CA TYR A 356 19.54 -8.42 -7.07
C TYR A 356 19.56 -6.90 -7.26
N ILE A 357 18.62 -6.23 -6.61
CA ILE A 357 18.57 -4.77 -6.53
C ILE A 357 19.79 -4.29 -5.73
N ARG A 358 20.61 -3.44 -6.36
CA ARG A 358 21.90 -3.01 -5.83
C ARG A 358 21.74 -2.28 -4.51
N TRP A 359 22.62 -2.59 -3.55
CA TRP A 359 22.80 -1.83 -2.32
C TRP A 359 24.26 -1.47 -2.16
N LYS A 360 24.54 -0.18 -1.94
CA LYS A 360 25.91 0.34 -1.85
C LYS A 360 26.59 -0.13 -0.56
N LEU A 361 27.82 -0.60 -0.66
CA LEU A 361 28.62 -1.01 0.51
C LEU A 361 28.85 0.15 1.48
N SER A 362 29.02 1.37 0.97
CA SER A 362 29.16 2.58 1.80
C SER A 362 27.97 2.82 2.73
N CYS A 363 26.77 2.36 2.35
CA CYS A 363 25.60 2.44 3.22
C CYS A 363 25.63 1.37 4.32
N GLU A 364 26.14 0.17 4.03
CA GLU A 364 26.31 -0.86 5.05
C GLU A 364 27.34 -0.44 6.11
N GLU A 365 28.41 0.25 5.70
CA GLU A 365 29.46 0.76 6.61
C GLU A 365 28.96 1.78 7.63
N VAL A 366 27.92 2.57 7.30
CA VAL A 366 27.26 3.51 8.22
C VAL A 366 26.08 2.89 8.98
N GLY A 367 25.96 1.56 8.96
CA GLY A 367 24.91 0.83 9.69
C GLY A 367 23.54 0.79 8.99
N LEU A 368 23.44 1.26 7.74
CA LEU A 368 22.26 1.11 6.89
C LEU A 368 22.35 -0.21 6.11
N THR A 369 22.43 -1.33 6.86
CA THR A 369 22.50 -2.67 6.28
C THR A 369 21.16 -3.10 5.69
N ARG A 370 21.18 -3.94 4.66
CA ARG A 370 19.96 -4.46 4.00
C ARG A 370 18.97 -5.07 5.00
N GLN A 371 19.47 -5.88 5.93
CA GLN A 371 18.65 -6.47 7.01
C GLN A 371 18.03 -5.40 7.93
N ALA A 372 18.80 -4.38 8.32
CA ALA A 372 18.27 -3.30 9.15
C ALA A 372 17.17 -2.52 8.43
N ILE A 373 17.30 -2.31 7.12
CA ILE A 373 16.27 -1.65 6.30
C ILE A 373 15.04 -2.54 6.17
N TYR A 374 15.22 -3.82 5.84
CA TYR A 374 14.13 -4.80 5.77
C TYR A 374 13.30 -4.80 7.06
N THR A 375 13.95 -4.98 8.22
CA THR A 375 13.28 -4.96 9.52
C THR A 375 12.61 -3.61 9.81
N LYS A 376 13.27 -2.48 9.50
CA LYS A 376 12.66 -1.15 9.70
C LYS A 376 11.40 -0.97 8.88
N VAL A 377 11.40 -1.38 7.62
CA VAL A 377 10.26 -1.22 6.72
C VAL A 377 9.13 -2.21 7.05
N GLN A 378 9.45 -3.45 7.45
CA GLN A 378 8.43 -4.36 8.00
C GLN A 378 7.74 -3.78 9.24
N ASN A 379 8.49 -3.08 10.09
CA ASN A 379 7.90 -2.38 11.23
C ASN A 379 7.03 -1.18 10.82
N VAL A 380 7.31 -0.56 9.66
CA VAL A 380 6.42 0.48 9.07
C VAL A 380 5.11 -0.14 8.60
N GLU A 381 5.15 -1.30 7.94
CA GLU A 381 3.95 -2.04 7.55
C GLU A 381 3.07 -2.37 8.77
N GLN A 382 3.70 -2.87 9.84
CA GLN A 382 3.00 -3.11 11.10
C GLN A 382 2.39 -1.82 11.67
N ALA A 383 3.11 -0.70 11.59
CA ALA A 383 2.60 0.60 12.03
C ALA A 383 1.38 1.06 11.20
N TRP A 384 1.36 0.83 9.88
CA TRP A 384 0.20 1.12 9.03
C TRP A 384 -1.01 0.26 9.37
N TRP A 385 -0.78 -1.01 9.70
CA TRP A 385 -1.87 -1.89 10.16
C TRP A 385 -2.47 -1.38 11.47
N TRP A 386 -1.63 -1.00 12.45
CA TRP A 386 -2.08 -0.39 13.69
C TRP A 386 -2.83 0.92 13.47
N GLN A 387 -2.36 1.78 12.55
CA GLN A 387 -3.06 3.00 12.19
C GLN A 387 -4.43 2.71 11.55
N SER A 388 -4.50 1.73 10.65
CA SER A 388 -5.74 1.35 9.98
C SER A 388 -6.77 0.82 10.97
N LEU A 389 -6.35 -0.09 11.86
CA LEU A 389 -7.19 -0.60 12.94
C LEU A 389 -7.64 0.50 13.89
N PHE A 390 -6.72 1.40 14.28
CA PHE A 390 -7.04 2.50 15.16
C PHE A 390 -8.09 3.43 14.53
N LYS A 391 -7.96 3.72 13.24
CA LYS A 391 -8.92 4.55 12.51
C LYS A 391 -10.28 3.87 12.37
N LEU A 392 -10.31 2.56 12.12
CA LEU A 392 -11.56 1.77 12.13
C LEU A 392 -12.20 1.76 13.53
N PHE A 393 -11.39 1.59 14.58
CA PHE A 393 -11.83 1.70 15.96
C PHE A 393 -12.39 3.10 16.26
N CYS A 394 -11.74 4.17 15.80
CA CYS A 394 -12.26 5.53 15.94
C CYS A 394 -13.61 5.71 15.27
N LEU A 395 -13.76 5.24 14.03
CA LEU A 395 -15.01 5.27 13.29
C LEU A 395 -16.12 4.51 14.03
N TYR A 396 -15.83 3.28 14.46
CA TYR A 396 -16.76 2.45 15.22
C TYR A 396 -17.19 3.13 16.52
N ASN A 397 -16.24 3.66 17.29
CA ASN A 397 -16.54 4.40 18.50
C ASN A 397 -17.35 5.66 18.21
N MET A 398 -17.06 6.38 17.12
CA MET A 398 -17.83 7.57 16.73
C MET A 398 -19.28 7.21 16.39
N LEU A 399 -19.51 6.13 15.64
CA LEU A 399 -20.85 5.64 15.32
C LEU A 399 -21.61 5.21 16.58
N ILE A 400 -20.96 4.48 17.49
CA ILE A 400 -21.56 4.08 18.76
C ILE A 400 -21.85 5.28 19.64
N THR A 401 -20.89 6.18 19.84
CA THR A 401 -21.13 7.36 20.67
C THR A 401 -22.23 8.22 20.07
N GLY A 402 -22.21 8.44 18.75
CA GLY A 402 -23.25 9.21 18.05
C GLY A 402 -24.63 8.57 18.16
N PHE A 403 -24.73 7.25 18.01
CA PHE A 403 -25.98 6.51 18.16
C PHE A 403 -26.49 6.53 19.60
N ILE A 404 -25.62 6.25 20.58
CA ILE A 404 -25.97 6.29 22.01
C ILE A 404 -26.43 7.71 22.38
N PHE A 405 -25.71 8.75 21.96
CA PHE A 405 -26.12 10.13 22.20
C PHE A 405 -27.45 10.45 21.54
N GLY A 406 -27.64 10.07 20.27
CA GLY A 406 -28.88 10.29 19.55
C GLY A 406 -30.07 9.63 20.24
N VAL A 407 -29.93 8.37 20.65
CA VAL A 407 -30.99 7.62 21.34
C VAL A 407 -31.26 8.17 22.74
N VAL A 408 -30.22 8.51 23.51
CA VAL A 408 -30.36 9.05 24.87
C VAL A 408 -30.97 10.46 24.84
N ASP A 409 -30.51 11.33 23.95
CA ASP A 409 -31.05 12.69 23.83
C ASP A 409 -32.48 12.67 23.26
N TRP A 410 -32.74 11.83 22.26
CA TRP A 410 -34.09 11.64 21.71
C TRP A 410 -35.05 11.06 22.75
N SER A 411 -34.65 10.02 23.49
CA SER A 411 -35.49 9.42 24.54
C SER A 411 -35.75 10.40 25.68
N LYS A 412 -34.77 11.23 26.06
CA LYS A 412 -34.95 12.30 27.04
C LYS A 412 -35.93 13.37 26.54
N ASN A 413 -35.74 13.86 25.31
CA ASN A 413 -36.65 14.85 24.71
C ASN A 413 -38.07 14.30 24.55
N LEU A 414 -38.22 13.03 24.17
CA LEU A 414 -39.51 12.36 24.05
C LEU A 414 -40.18 12.18 25.43
N TYR A 415 -39.40 11.80 26.45
CA TYR A 415 -39.89 11.69 27.82
C TYR A 415 -40.38 13.04 28.35
N ASP A 416 -39.60 14.11 28.14
CA ASP A 416 -39.93 15.48 28.55
C ASP A 416 -41.17 16.01 27.80
N LEU A 417 -41.42 15.58 26.55
CA LEU A 417 -42.64 15.90 25.80
C LEU A 417 -43.88 15.14 26.32
N ILE A 418 -43.72 13.90 26.76
CA ILE A 418 -44.85 13.04 27.17
C ILE A 418 -45.29 13.31 28.63
N LYS A 419 -44.37 13.68 29.52
CA LYS A 419 -44.65 13.76 30.97
C LYS A 419 -44.68 15.20 31.49
N LYS A 420 -45.80 15.59 32.14
CA LYS A 420 -45.91 16.88 32.86
C LYS A 420 -44.83 17.01 33.96
N PRO A 421 -44.32 18.23 34.24
CA PRO A 421 -43.01 18.51 34.87
C PRO A 421 -42.80 18.11 36.34
N ALA A 422 -43.61 17.22 36.94
CA ALA A 422 -43.63 17.08 38.41
C ALA A 422 -42.63 16.07 39.02
N SER A 423 -41.91 15.24 38.25
CA SER A 423 -40.83 14.41 38.84
C SER A 423 -39.85 13.89 37.80
N THR A 424 -38.64 14.45 37.78
CA THR A 424 -37.49 13.86 37.09
C THR A 424 -37.16 12.51 37.72
N HIS A 425 -37.20 11.44 36.93
CA HIS A 425 -36.91 10.10 37.41
C HIS A 425 -35.40 9.97 37.68
N PRO A 426 -34.96 9.57 38.89
CA PRO A 426 -33.54 9.50 39.26
C PRO A 426 -32.70 8.58 38.36
N CYS A 427 -33.36 7.59 37.73
CA CYS A 427 -32.71 6.69 36.78
C CYS A 427 -32.18 7.41 35.53
N LEU A 428 -32.92 8.38 34.97
CA LEU A 428 -32.51 9.15 33.78
C LEU A 428 -31.28 10.03 34.08
N GLU A 429 -31.19 10.57 35.30
CA GLU A 429 -30.04 11.37 35.71
C GLU A 429 -28.77 10.52 35.88
N ILE A 430 -28.91 9.32 36.46
CA ILE A 430 -27.80 8.36 36.61
C ILE A 430 -27.30 7.91 35.24
N TRP A 431 -28.20 7.53 34.31
CA TRP A 431 -27.82 7.14 32.95
C TRP A 431 -27.11 8.26 32.21
N GLY A 432 -27.53 9.51 32.36
CA GLY A 432 -26.84 10.67 31.78
C GLY A 432 -25.42 10.87 32.30
N LYS A 433 -25.18 10.61 33.60
CA LYS A 433 -23.82 10.66 34.18
C LYS A 433 -22.94 9.52 33.66
N ILE A 434 -23.48 8.30 33.56
CA ILE A 434 -22.74 7.13 33.06
C ILE A 434 -22.34 7.32 31.60
N THR A 435 -23.27 7.73 30.74
CA THR A 435 -22.97 7.95 29.31
C THR A 435 -21.91 9.02 29.11
N HIS A 436 -21.95 10.09 29.92
CA HIS A 436 -20.92 11.12 29.88
C HIS A 436 -19.53 10.61 30.26
N TRP A 437 -19.42 9.83 31.34
CA TRP A 437 -18.15 9.20 31.74
C TRP A 437 -17.59 8.24 30.69
N ILE A 438 -18.45 7.47 30.03
CA ILE A 438 -18.05 6.60 28.92
C ILE A 438 -17.46 7.43 27.78
N VAL A 439 -18.09 8.55 27.42
CA VAL A 439 -17.66 9.42 26.32
C VAL A 439 -16.32 10.09 26.62
N ILE A 440 -16.14 10.61 27.84
CA ILE A 440 -14.85 11.13 28.30
C ILE A 440 -13.77 10.04 28.19
N SER A 441 -14.04 8.85 28.71
CA SER A 441 -13.08 7.74 28.72
C SER A 441 -12.68 7.31 27.31
N VAL A 442 -13.66 7.15 26.42
CA VAL A 442 -13.43 6.83 25.00
C VAL A 442 -12.61 7.93 24.32
N SER A 443 -12.85 9.21 24.65
CA SER A 443 -12.11 10.34 24.08
C SER A 443 -10.65 10.37 24.54
N PHE A 444 -10.38 10.10 25.83
CA PHE A 444 -9.01 9.95 26.33
C PHE A 444 -8.27 8.78 25.68
N CYS A 445 -8.93 7.63 25.54
CA CYS A 445 -8.37 6.49 24.80
C CYS A 445 -8.00 6.90 23.37
N LYS A 446 -8.90 7.59 22.65
CA LYS A 446 -8.63 8.08 21.29
C LYS A 446 -7.39 8.99 21.26
N ILE A 447 -7.30 9.98 22.14
CA ILE A 447 -6.15 10.91 22.21
C ILE A 447 -4.85 10.15 22.45
N PHE A 448 -4.83 9.23 23.42
CA PHE A 448 -3.65 8.42 23.73
C PHE A 448 -3.20 7.62 22.51
N PHE A 449 -4.12 6.96 21.81
CA PHE A 449 -3.79 6.18 20.62
C PHE A 449 -3.33 7.06 19.43
N VAL A 450 -3.96 8.22 19.18
CA VAL A 450 -3.47 9.15 18.15
C VAL A 450 -2.04 9.59 18.49
N TYR A 451 -1.77 9.93 19.75
CA TYR A 451 -0.43 10.30 20.21
C TYR A 451 0.60 9.19 19.97
N VAL A 452 0.24 7.94 20.30
CA VAL A 452 1.08 6.77 20.01
C VAL A 452 1.32 6.65 18.50
N CYS A 453 0.29 6.78 17.66
CA CYS A 453 0.42 6.72 16.20
C CYS A 453 1.36 7.80 15.65
N VAL A 454 1.20 9.06 16.08
CA VAL A 454 2.07 10.18 15.68
C VAL A 454 3.51 9.92 16.11
N SER A 455 3.73 9.47 17.36
CA SER A 455 5.07 9.15 17.87
C SER A 455 5.74 8.04 17.07
N TYR A 456 4.98 7.02 16.65
CA TYR A 456 5.49 5.96 15.78
C TYR A 456 5.83 6.48 14.37
N ILE A 457 4.99 7.32 13.77
CA ILE A 457 5.26 7.93 12.46
C ILE A 457 6.56 8.73 12.53
N ASP A 458 6.71 9.61 13.51
CA ASP A 458 7.90 10.46 13.65
C ASP A 458 9.20 9.62 13.76
N LYS A 459 9.15 8.51 14.51
CA LYS A 459 10.28 7.58 14.63
C LYS A 459 10.70 6.97 13.28
N TYR A 460 9.74 6.58 12.45
CA TYR A 460 10.02 5.97 11.16
C TYR A 460 10.33 6.99 10.07
N GLU A 461 9.69 8.16 10.09
CA GLU A 461 9.94 9.29 9.19
C GLU A 461 11.45 9.62 9.17
N TYR A 462 12.05 9.76 10.36
CA TYR A 462 13.48 10.03 10.49
C TYR A 462 14.34 8.94 9.82
N SER A 463 13.98 7.67 10.02
CA SER A 463 14.72 6.54 9.44
C SER A 463 14.62 6.49 7.91
N ILE A 464 13.43 6.75 7.35
CA ILE A 464 13.23 6.77 5.89
C ILE A 464 13.91 8.00 5.28
N ARG A 465 13.88 9.16 5.93
CA ARG A 465 14.58 10.35 5.47
C ARG A 465 16.09 10.14 5.36
N ILE A 466 16.70 9.44 6.32
CA ILE A 466 18.11 9.04 6.23
C ILE A 466 18.37 8.18 4.99
N LEU A 467 17.48 7.24 4.66
CA LEU A 467 17.63 6.41 3.46
C LEU A 467 17.58 7.23 2.17
N GLN A 468 16.61 8.14 2.07
CA GLN A 468 16.45 9.04 0.93
C GLN A 468 17.69 9.92 0.72
N LEU A 469 18.26 10.45 1.79
CA LEU A 469 19.45 11.31 1.73
C LEU A 469 20.70 10.55 1.26
N ASN A 470 20.87 9.29 1.67
CA ASN A 470 22.07 8.51 1.36
C ASN A 470 22.05 7.86 -0.04
N LYS A 471 20.87 7.77 -0.70
CA LYS A 471 20.71 7.17 -2.04
C LYS A 471 21.44 5.83 -2.18
N CYS A 472 21.10 4.89 -1.28
CA CYS A 472 21.82 3.64 -1.10
C CYS A 472 21.60 2.59 -2.19
N SER A 473 20.67 2.82 -3.11
CA SER A 473 20.31 1.88 -4.18
C SER A 473 20.29 2.55 -5.55
N ASP A 474 19.76 1.85 -6.56
CA ASP A 474 19.45 2.42 -7.87
C ASP A 474 18.35 3.49 -7.78
N GLN A 475 18.21 4.30 -8.84
CA GLN A 475 17.27 5.42 -8.87
C GLN A 475 15.83 4.96 -8.59
N LEU A 476 15.40 3.86 -9.21
CA LEU A 476 14.03 3.34 -9.07
C LEU A 476 13.73 2.96 -7.62
N THR A 477 14.65 2.26 -6.96
CA THR A 477 14.53 1.92 -5.53
C THR A 477 14.58 3.15 -4.63
N ASN A 478 15.46 4.11 -4.92
CA ASN A 478 15.51 5.35 -4.14
C ASN A 478 14.20 6.15 -4.29
N ASP A 479 13.56 6.11 -5.47
CA ASP A 479 12.27 6.74 -5.72
C ASP A 479 11.14 6.02 -4.98
N ILE A 480 11.16 4.68 -4.90
CA ILE A 480 10.22 3.91 -4.04
C ILE A 480 10.36 4.31 -2.57
N PHE A 481 11.59 4.43 -2.05
CA PHE A 481 11.81 4.93 -0.69
C PHE A 481 11.44 6.41 -0.55
N GLY A 482 11.58 7.20 -1.61
CA GLY A 482 11.10 8.56 -1.78
C GLY A 482 9.60 8.69 -1.56
N GLU A 483 8.84 7.90 -2.31
CA GLU A 483 7.38 7.82 -2.27
C GLU A 483 6.91 7.32 -0.91
N LEU A 484 7.53 6.26 -0.36
CA LEU A 484 7.25 5.77 0.99
C LEU A 484 7.37 6.88 2.05
N GLY A 485 8.48 7.62 2.04
CA GLY A 485 8.70 8.71 2.98
C GLY A 485 7.72 9.85 2.78
N SER A 486 7.39 10.18 1.52
CA SER A 486 6.40 11.22 1.19
C SER A 486 5.00 10.83 1.63
N SER A 487 4.60 9.55 1.45
CA SER A 487 3.34 8.99 1.95
C SER A 487 3.25 9.09 3.48
N LEU A 488 4.33 8.72 4.19
CA LEU A 488 4.42 8.86 5.65
C LEU A 488 4.30 10.34 6.08
N MET A 489 5.06 11.24 5.46
CA MET A 489 5.02 12.67 5.76
C MET A 489 3.66 13.30 5.46
N SER A 490 3.00 12.89 4.38
CA SER A 490 1.67 13.40 4.01
C SER A 490 0.59 13.01 5.02
N SER A 491 0.74 11.86 5.70
CA SER A 491 -0.21 11.40 6.73
C SER A 491 -0.08 12.16 8.05
N ARG A 492 1.06 12.81 8.30
CA ARG A 492 1.35 13.52 9.56
C ARG A 492 0.42 14.71 9.81
N PRO A 493 0.25 15.68 8.88
CA PRO A 493 -0.67 16.79 9.09
C PRO A 493 -2.11 16.32 9.29
N ASP A 494 -2.54 15.26 8.60
CA ASP A 494 -3.87 14.67 8.76
C ASP A 494 -4.06 14.11 10.17
N ASN A 495 -3.10 13.31 10.67
CA ASN A 495 -3.17 12.76 12.02
C ASN A 495 -3.11 13.86 13.11
N LEU A 496 -2.31 14.92 12.89
CA LEU A 496 -2.26 16.08 13.79
C LEU A 496 -3.58 16.88 13.76
N LEU A 497 -4.21 17.02 12.59
CA LEU A 497 -5.51 17.66 12.46
C LEU A 497 -6.59 16.83 13.18
N THR A 498 -6.60 15.51 12.99
CA THR A 498 -7.49 14.59 13.73
C THR A 498 -7.28 14.70 15.24
N LEU A 499 -6.04 14.81 15.71
CA LEU A 499 -5.73 15.04 17.12
C LEU A 499 -6.35 16.35 17.62
N LYS A 500 -6.10 17.46 16.90
CA LYS A 500 -6.63 18.78 17.26
C LYS A 500 -8.16 18.81 17.28
N LEU A 501 -8.80 18.21 16.28
CA LEU A 501 -10.26 18.10 16.21
C LEU A 501 -10.81 17.26 17.37
N THR A 502 -10.14 16.16 17.74
CA THR A 502 -10.55 15.31 18.86
C THR A 502 -10.41 16.05 20.20
N MET A 503 -9.32 16.79 20.40
CA MET A 503 -9.12 17.63 21.58
C MET A 503 -10.17 18.75 21.66
N LEU A 504 -10.49 19.38 20.53
CA LEU A 504 -11.52 20.41 20.46
C LEU A 504 -12.90 19.86 20.80
N MET A 505 -13.28 18.68 20.27
CA MET A 505 -14.53 18.02 20.63
C MET A 505 -14.58 17.68 22.12
N LEU A 506 -13.50 17.16 22.70
CA LEU A 506 -13.42 16.87 24.13
C LEU A 506 -13.61 18.15 24.97
N ALA A 507 -13.01 19.27 24.54
CA ALA A 507 -13.19 20.56 25.20
C ALA A 507 -14.65 21.04 25.14
N PHE A 508 -15.32 20.90 23.99
CA PHE A 508 -16.75 21.23 23.86
C PHE A 508 -17.64 20.36 24.75
N GLU A 509 -17.38 19.05 24.82
CA GLU A 509 -18.11 18.13 25.72
C GLU A 509 -17.87 18.49 27.19
N ALA A 510 -16.64 18.84 27.57
CA ALA A 510 -16.32 19.30 28.92
C ALA A 510 -17.05 20.60 29.26
N ILE A 511 -17.08 21.58 28.35
CA ILE A 511 -17.81 22.85 28.54
C ILE A 511 -19.31 22.58 28.70
N LYS A 512 -19.90 21.72 27.84
CA LYS A 512 -21.31 21.33 27.92
C LYS A 512 -21.66 20.69 29.26
N TYR A 513 -20.76 19.88 29.82
CA TYR A 513 -20.94 19.26 31.13
C TYR A 513 -20.81 20.24 32.30
N LEU A 514 -19.88 21.20 32.21
CA LEU A 514 -19.65 22.19 33.27
C LEU A 514 -20.72 23.29 33.28
N THR A 515 -21.38 23.58 32.15
CA THR A 515 -22.35 24.68 32.03
C THR A 515 -23.53 24.57 33.02
N PRO A 516 -24.22 23.43 33.18
CA PRO A 516 -25.27 23.27 34.19
C PRO A 516 -24.79 23.56 35.61
N SER A 517 -23.60 23.06 35.98
CA SER A 517 -23.01 23.31 37.31
C SER A 517 -22.72 24.78 37.55
N ILE A 518 -22.30 25.53 36.52
CA ILE A 518 -22.07 26.98 36.63
C ILE A 518 -23.39 27.75 36.82
N VAL A 519 -24.47 27.32 36.14
CA VAL A 519 -25.81 27.92 36.28
C VAL A 519 -26.39 27.66 37.67
N ASP A 520 -26.26 26.43 38.19
CA ASP A 520 -26.73 26.08 39.53
C ASP A 520 -25.93 26.79 40.63
N LEU A 521 -24.62 26.99 40.43
CA LEU A 521 -23.78 27.80 41.31
C LEU A 521 -24.25 29.27 41.36
N ARG A 522 -24.68 29.87 40.23
CA ARG A 522 -25.27 31.22 40.24
C ARG A 522 -26.61 31.27 40.96
N LYS A 523 -27.49 30.28 40.76
CA LYS A 523 -28.78 30.21 41.46
C LYS A 523 -28.58 30.12 42.98
N SER A 524 -27.68 29.27 43.44
CA SER A 524 -27.38 29.16 44.88
C SER A 524 -26.76 30.44 45.47
N GLN A 525 -25.89 31.14 44.72
CA GLN A 525 -25.35 32.44 45.15
C GLN A 525 -26.42 33.56 45.19
N GLY A 526 -27.39 33.56 44.28
CA GLY A 526 -28.53 34.49 44.31
C GLY A 526 -29.41 34.31 45.56
N TYR A 527 -29.65 33.08 45.98
CA TYR A 527 -30.38 32.77 47.21
C TYR A 527 -29.65 33.28 48.47
N VAL A 528 -28.32 33.17 48.53
CA VAL A 528 -27.52 33.68 49.66
C VAL A 528 -27.58 35.21 49.74
N HIS A 529 -27.68 35.90 48.60
CA HIS A 529 -27.75 37.37 48.60
C HIS A 529 -29.13 37.92 49.00
N ASN A 530 -30.21 37.19 48.72
CA ASN A 530 -31.57 37.52 49.17
C ASN A 530 -31.80 37.24 50.67
N PHE A 531 -31.12 36.24 51.26
CA PHE A 531 -31.17 36.05 52.71
C PHE A 531 -30.51 37.21 53.47
N ARG A 532 -29.42 37.78 52.96
CA ARG A 532 -28.70 38.87 53.64
C ARG A 532 -29.40 40.23 53.61
N LYS A 533 -30.39 40.43 52.73
CA LYS A 533 -31.22 41.64 52.66
C LYS A 533 -32.47 41.59 53.55
N LYS A 534 -32.78 40.45 54.17
CA LYS A 534 -33.93 40.30 55.06
C LYS A 534 -33.61 40.55 56.54
N ASP A 535 -32.32 40.62 56.88
CA ASP A 535 -31.81 40.79 58.25
C ASP A 535 -31.01 42.10 58.46
N ILE A 536 -31.19 43.10 57.59
CA ILE A 536 -30.73 44.50 57.77
C ILE A 536 -31.91 45.39 57.39
#